data_AF-A0A1I1CGC6-F1
#
_entry.id   AF-A0A1I1CGC6-F1
#
_cell.length_a   1.000
_cell.length_b   1.000
_cell.length_c   1.000
_cell.angle_alpha   90.00
_cell.angle_beta   90.00
_cell.angle_gamma   90.00
#
_symmetry.space_group_name_H-M   'P 1'
#
loop_
_entity.id
_entity.type
_entity.pdbx_description
1 polymer ?
#
loop_
_entity_poly.entity_id
_entity_poly.type
_entity_poly.pdbx_seq_one_letter_code
_entity_poly.pdbx_strand_id
1 'polypeptide(L)'
;MLSSRFGDRLRLVAGLDEDATRRVMSSSDGRRESVIGRHAAIVHVDDLDDREYEMALNTLAELGMGIMDGGEHSPDLRRAWLLQAMATRVLGAKRKRQGAAIFPAVPGLEIIAQARADFKDPELRRRFRGIAQAIVLDAQDQSKPYSMALQLMGRYFVRRETLEGRLSTFDTEWLIRSGYLNPSITAENTPMLNVTLPELLASELARLWAIELRERVEDDPVDAAEWLAGAASNFLFGDIVAAQAFLDLGAVNRDLPYPLFRALADMTPFREQIHPGQHLQGWVEGVGDLELRPQEDGSVVLTIDGEEHTIDTEDDPGESIGNAFEWQILSQLASRRLTVETESGQHRLDPQALLLVGTADFVLRQSRNDMLAESLPVHDGEGGGQFICHDAGVVEAVTQSMLRYLSTEPLEARDSFIAAAMEVDSIYLTARLDIALQMATRSTDAELSTWATAVLVNRVRPALMGCT
;
A
#
# COMPACT_ATOMS: atom_id res chain seq x y z
N MET A 1 -2.27 -50.80 -2.63
CA MET A 1 -0.81 -51.02 -2.73
C MET A 1 -0.20 -49.81 -3.41
N LEU A 2 0.42 -48.89 -2.66
CA LEU A 2 1.30 -47.86 -3.21
C LEU A 2 2.69 -48.50 -3.31
N SER A 3 3.25 -48.59 -4.51
CA SER A 3 4.65 -48.96 -4.72
C SER A 3 5.54 -47.95 -3.97
N SER A 4 6.35 -48.43 -3.03
CA SER A 4 7.13 -47.63 -2.07
C SER A 4 8.57 -47.36 -2.51
N ARG A 5 8.87 -47.41 -3.80
CA ARG A 5 10.25 -47.22 -4.29
C ARG A 5 10.31 -46.24 -5.44
N PHE A 6 10.14 -44.96 -5.11
CA PHE A 6 10.88 -43.93 -5.83
C PHE A 6 12.35 -44.10 -5.43
N GLY A 7 13.28 -44.13 -6.39
CA GLY A 7 14.72 -44.27 -6.08
C GLY A 7 15.28 -43.05 -5.34
N ASP A 8 16.48 -43.18 -4.78
CA ASP A 8 17.19 -42.17 -3.95
C ASP A 8 17.38 -40.77 -4.60
N ARG A 9 16.92 -40.58 -5.84
CA ARG A 9 17.03 -39.35 -6.61
C ARG A 9 15.71 -38.56 -6.70
N LEU A 10 14.58 -39.10 -6.26
CA LEU A 10 13.34 -38.31 -6.29
C LEU A 10 13.33 -37.31 -5.13
N ARG A 11 13.39 -36.03 -5.49
CA ARG A 11 13.12 -34.92 -4.57
C ARG A 11 11.77 -34.34 -4.94
N LEU A 12 10.87 -34.20 -3.96
CA LEU A 12 9.58 -33.57 -4.13
C LEU A 12 9.60 -32.24 -3.39
N VAL A 13 9.31 -31.16 -4.10
CA VAL A 13 9.15 -29.81 -3.53
C VAL A 13 7.67 -29.47 -3.64
N ALA A 14 7.05 -29.08 -2.54
CA ALA A 14 5.66 -28.67 -2.49
C ALA A 14 5.57 -27.32 -1.77
N GLY A 15 4.90 -26.35 -2.39
CA GLY A 15 4.51 -25.11 -1.72
C GLY A 15 3.24 -25.37 -0.91
N LEU A 16 3.29 -25.10 0.39
CA LEU A 16 2.21 -25.33 1.34
C LEU A 16 2.10 -24.09 2.24
N ASP A 17 0.88 -23.69 2.58
CA ASP A 17 0.67 -22.73 3.68
C ASP A 17 1.09 -23.34 5.04
N GLU A 18 1.20 -22.53 6.09
CA GLU A 18 1.70 -23.01 7.40
C GLU A 18 0.81 -24.11 8.00
N ASP A 19 -0.51 -24.01 7.82
CA ASP A 19 -1.47 -24.98 8.36
C ASP A 19 -1.45 -26.31 7.58
N ALA A 20 -1.33 -26.25 6.26
CA ALA A 20 -1.11 -27.40 5.40
C ALA A 20 0.24 -28.04 5.71
N THR A 21 1.29 -27.24 5.92
CA THR A 21 2.60 -27.72 6.37
C THR A 21 2.46 -28.45 7.69
N ARG A 22 1.84 -27.85 8.71
CA ARG A 22 1.62 -28.49 10.03
C ARG A 22 0.84 -29.80 9.90
N ARG A 23 -0.21 -29.84 9.09
CA ARG A 23 -1.03 -31.05 8.85
C ARG A 23 -0.27 -32.15 8.11
N VAL A 24 0.60 -31.79 7.18
CA VAL A 24 1.43 -32.74 6.43
C VAL A 24 2.61 -33.24 7.26
N MET A 25 3.19 -32.38 8.10
CA MET A 25 4.36 -32.69 8.91
C MET A 25 4.01 -33.48 10.17
N SER A 26 2.78 -33.37 10.68
CA SER A 26 2.34 -34.03 11.91
C SER A 26 1.38 -35.20 11.67
N SER A 27 1.31 -36.13 12.62
CA SER A 27 0.30 -37.18 12.68
C SER A 27 -1.10 -36.58 12.83
N SER A 28 -2.14 -37.37 12.56
CA SER A 28 -3.54 -36.91 12.64
C SER A 28 -3.97 -36.40 14.03
N ASP A 29 -3.26 -36.79 15.09
CA ASP A 29 -3.46 -36.30 16.46
C ASP A 29 -2.53 -35.12 16.83
N GLY A 30 -1.67 -34.67 15.90
CA GLY A 30 -0.75 -33.54 16.06
C GLY A 30 0.43 -33.77 16.98
N ARG A 31 0.60 -34.98 17.56
CA ARG A 31 1.57 -35.24 18.63
C ARG A 31 2.91 -35.78 18.17
N ARG A 32 3.00 -36.27 16.94
CA ARG A 32 4.20 -36.92 16.39
C ARG A 32 4.42 -36.45 14.97
N GLU A 33 5.63 -36.60 14.46
CA GLU A 33 5.90 -36.41 13.04
C GLU A 33 5.15 -37.46 12.20
N SER A 34 4.65 -37.01 11.06
CA SER A 34 4.08 -37.88 10.04
C SER A 34 5.18 -38.66 9.32
N VAL A 35 4.80 -39.58 8.44
CA VAL A 35 5.76 -40.27 7.56
C VAL A 35 6.51 -39.28 6.66
N ILE A 36 5.81 -38.23 6.19
CA ILE A 36 6.41 -37.17 5.37
C ILE A 36 7.29 -36.29 6.25
N GLY A 37 6.81 -35.92 7.45
CA GLY A 37 7.53 -35.05 8.38
C GLY A 37 8.94 -35.55 8.71
N ARG A 38 9.09 -36.87 8.94
CA ARG A 38 10.39 -37.50 9.22
C ARG A 38 11.43 -37.41 8.10
N HIS A 39 11.01 -37.11 6.89
CA HIS A 39 11.85 -37.10 5.70
C HIS A 39 11.83 -35.77 4.94
N ALA A 40 11.09 -34.79 5.45
CA ALA A 40 10.95 -33.48 4.83
C ALA A 40 11.88 -32.48 5.52
N ALA A 41 12.37 -31.52 4.73
CA ALA A 41 12.97 -30.29 5.24
C ALA A 41 11.99 -29.16 4.95
N ILE A 42 11.77 -28.29 5.93
CA ILE A 42 10.97 -27.07 5.75
C ILE A 42 11.93 -25.98 5.28
N VAL A 43 11.56 -25.32 4.19
CA VAL A 43 12.18 -24.06 3.75
C VAL A 43 11.12 -23.01 3.97
N HIS A 44 11.38 -22.11 4.91
CA HIS A 44 10.53 -20.95 5.13
C HIS A 44 10.75 -19.95 3.99
N VAL A 45 9.68 -19.34 3.53
CA VAL A 45 9.69 -18.32 2.48
C VAL A 45 9.06 -17.08 3.11
N ASP A 46 9.88 -16.07 3.31
CA ASP A 46 9.48 -14.77 3.84
C ASP A 46 9.40 -13.75 2.69
N ASP A 47 9.28 -12.46 3.03
CA ASP A 47 9.40 -11.40 2.05
C ASP A 47 10.80 -11.41 1.41
N LEU A 48 10.86 -11.08 0.12
CA LEU A 48 12.07 -11.19 -0.68
C LEU A 48 13.14 -10.23 -0.16
N ASP A 49 14.29 -10.77 0.23
CA ASP A 49 15.48 -9.95 0.47
C ASP A 49 15.96 -9.28 -0.83
N ASP A 50 16.96 -8.39 -0.75
CA ASP A 50 17.47 -7.67 -1.93
C ASP A 50 17.95 -8.60 -3.06
N ARG A 51 18.60 -9.70 -2.70
CA ARG A 51 19.11 -10.66 -3.67
C ARG A 51 17.97 -11.46 -4.30
N GLU A 52 17.00 -11.89 -3.50
CA GLU A 52 15.83 -12.62 -3.97
C GLU A 52 14.95 -11.73 -4.85
N TYR A 53 14.83 -10.44 -4.51
CA TYR A 53 14.12 -9.44 -5.31
C TYR A 53 14.79 -9.26 -6.69
N GLU A 54 16.12 -9.10 -6.75
CA GLU A 54 16.86 -9.06 -8.02
C GLU A 54 16.66 -10.33 -8.86
N MET A 55 16.65 -11.50 -8.22
CA MET A 55 16.36 -12.77 -8.91
C MET A 55 14.93 -12.82 -9.44
N ALA A 56 13.95 -12.27 -8.71
CA ALA A 56 12.57 -12.15 -9.16
C ALA A 56 12.47 -11.20 -10.37
N LEU A 57 13.15 -10.06 -10.35
CA LEU A 57 13.21 -9.13 -11.49
C LEU A 57 13.78 -9.79 -12.76
N ASN A 58 14.88 -10.54 -12.62
CA ASN A 58 15.46 -11.29 -13.74
C ASN A 58 14.47 -12.32 -14.31
N THR A 59 13.74 -13.02 -13.43
CA THR A 59 12.71 -13.98 -13.83
C THR A 59 11.54 -13.30 -14.57
N LEU A 60 11.11 -12.12 -14.10
CA LEU A 60 10.09 -11.32 -14.79
C LEU A 60 10.58 -10.86 -16.16
N ALA A 61 11.84 -10.44 -16.28
CA ALA A 61 12.45 -10.00 -17.53
C ALA A 61 12.48 -11.12 -18.59
N GLU A 62 12.78 -12.37 -18.20
CA GLU A 62 12.69 -13.54 -19.08
C GLU A 62 11.27 -13.77 -19.62
N LEU A 63 10.26 -13.41 -18.83
CA LEU A 63 8.86 -13.44 -19.23
C LEU A 63 8.42 -12.17 -19.99
N GLY A 64 9.35 -11.27 -20.31
CA GLY A 64 9.09 -9.96 -20.93
C GLY A 64 8.23 -9.06 -20.05
N MET A 65 8.49 -9.07 -18.75
CA MET A 65 7.86 -8.21 -17.75
C MET A 65 8.95 -7.43 -17.00
N GLY A 66 8.62 -6.29 -16.43
CA GLY A 66 9.53 -5.50 -15.60
C GLY A 66 8.75 -4.69 -14.58
N ILE A 67 9.46 -4.08 -13.64
CA ILE A 67 8.91 -3.14 -12.66
C ILE A 67 9.50 -1.76 -12.97
N MET A 68 8.73 -0.69 -12.77
CA MET A 68 9.25 0.67 -12.88
C MET A 68 10.36 0.92 -11.86
N ASP A 69 11.32 1.80 -12.20
CA ASP A 69 12.33 2.29 -11.26
C ASP A 69 11.65 2.81 -9.98
N GLY A 70 12.22 2.47 -8.82
CA GLY A 70 11.67 2.74 -7.49
C GLY A 70 10.93 1.56 -6.87
N GLY A 71 10.68 0.49 -7.64
CA GLY A 71 10.08 -0.74 -7.13
C GLY A 71 10.92 -1.45 -6.07
N GLU A 72 12.25 -1.28 -6.12
CA GLU A 72 13.21 -1.78 -5.14
C GLU A 72 13.00 -1.21 -3.74
N HIS A 73 12.45 0.00 -3.66
CA HIS A 73 12.12 0.69 -2.41
C HIS A 73 10.71 0.35 -1.91
N SER A 74 9.98 -0.55 -2.57
CA SER A 74 8.60 -0.90 -2.24
C SER A 74 8.52 -2.20 -1.42
N PRO A 75 8.23 -2.15 -0.11
CA PRO A 75 8.01 -3.32 0.74
C PRO A 75 6.91 -4.22 0.21
N ASP A 76 5.85 -3.62 -0.36
CA ASP A 76 4.75 -4.36 -0.94
C ASP A 76 5.21 -5.27 -2.10
N LEU A 77 6.19 -4.82 -2.90
CA LEU A 77 6.76 -5.61 -4.00
C LEU A 77 7.80 -6.64 -3.55
N ARG A 78 8.22 -6.62 -2.28
CA ARG A 78 8.99 -7.73 -1.68
C ARG A 78 8.09 -8.93 -1.36
N ARG A 79 6.77 -8.73 -1.29
CA ARG A 79 5.81 -9.80 -1.02
C ARG A 79 5.60 -10.66 -2.26
N ALA A 80 6.06 -11.92 -2.21
CA ALA A 80 6.01 -12.85 -3.35
C ALA A 80 4.60 -13.04 -3.92
N TRP A 81 3.56 -13.05 -3.07
CA TRP A 81 2.17 -13.18 -3.50
C TRP A 81 1.70 -12.00 -4.36
N LEU A 82 2.14 -10.77 -4.05
CA LEU A 82 1.74 -9.58 -4.80
C LEU A 82 2.39 -9.58 -6.17
N LEU A 83 3.69 -9.88 -6.25
CA LEU A 83 4.39 -10.06 -7.53
C LEU A 83 3.72 -11.16 -8.38
N GLN A 84 3.34 -12.28 -7.77
CA GLN A 84 2.64 -13.35 -8.45
C GLN A 84 1.27 -12.89 -9.00
N ALA A 85 0.48 -12.16 -8.21
CA ALA A 85 -0.81 -11.62 -8.64
C ALA A 85 -0.66 -10.65 -9.83
N MET A 86 0.33 -9.75 -9.77
CA MET A 86 0.65 -8.79 -10.84
C MET A 86 1.09 -9.52 -12.12
N ALA A 87 2.00 -10.50 -12.01
CA ALA A 87 2.48 -11.32 -13.12
C ALA A 87 1.34 -12.10 -13.80
N THR A 88 0.47 -12.74 -13.01
CA THR A 88 -0.64 -13.56 -13.51
C THR A 88 -1.62 -12.75 -14.34
N ARG A 89 -1.95 -11.53 -13.88
CA ARG A 89 -2.80 -10.58 -14.62
C ARG A 89 -2.24 -10.28 -16.01
N VAL A 90 -0.94 -9.97 -16.09
CA VAL A 90 -0.27 -9.67 -17.36
C VAL A 90 -0.24 -10.89 -18.26
N LEU A 91 0.08 -12.07 -17.75
CA LEU A 91 0.08 -13.31 -18.55
C LEU A 91 -1.30 -13.60 -19.14
N GLY A 92 -2.38 -13.34 -18.39
CA GLY A 92 -3.75 -13.42 -18.89
C GLY A 92 -4.04 -12.43 -20.03
N ALA A 93 -3.47 -11.23 -19.96
CA ALA A 93 -3.65 -10.16 -20.96
C ALA A 93 -2.69 -10.27 -22.17
N LYS A 94 -1.49 -10.86 -21.98
CA LYS A 94 -0.41 -10.98 -22.98
C LYS A 94 -0.80 -11.77 -24.22
N ARG A 95 -1.85 -12.58 -24.16
CA ARG A 95 -2.43 -13.22 -25.36
C ARG A 95 -2.89 -12.23 -26.45
N LYS A 96 -2.91 -10.92 -26.19
CA LYS A 96 -3.40 -9.89 -27.12
C LYS A 96 -2.44 -8.74 -27.47
N ARG A 97 -1.24 -8.64 -26.88
CA ARG A 97 -0.34 -7.47 -27.10
C ARG A 97 1.13 -7.89 -27.29
N GLN A 98 1.80 -7.29 -28.27
CA GLN A 98 3.26 -7.35 -28.43
C GLN A 98 3.93 -6.34 -27.49
N GLY A 99 5.08 -6.70 -26.90
CA GLY A 99 5.87 -5.81 -26.03
C GLY A 99 6.13 -6.38 -24.63
N ALA A 100 6.98 -5.67 -23.87
CA ALA A 100 7.18 -5.92 -22.45
C ALA A 100 6.05 -5.28 -21.63
N ALA A 101 5.64 -5.92 -20.54
CA ALA A 101 4.70 -5.34 -19.60
C ALA A 101 5.46 -4.75 -18.41
N ILE A 102 5.20 -3.49 -18.10
CA ILE A 102 5.85 -2.80 -16.99
C ILE A 102 4.82 -2.63 -15.86
N PHE A 103 5.18 -3.12 -14.68
CA PHE A 103 4.41 -2.99 -13.45
C PHE A 103 4.68 -1.66 -12.76
N PRO A 104 3.67 -1.05 -12.12
CA PRO A 104 3.90 0.12 -11.28
C PRO A 104 4.82 -0.23 -10.11
N ALA A 105 5.65 0.74 -9.71
CA ALA A 105 6.55 0.60 -8.54
C ALA A 105 5.76 0.73 -7.22
N VAL A 106 4.68 1.51 -7.24
CA VAL A 106 3.79 1.71 -6.10
C VAL A 106 2.43 1.08 -6.40
N PRO A 107 1.96 0.14 -5.58
CA PRO A 107 0.62 -0.39 -5.70
C PRO A 107 -0.48 0.67 -5.62
N GLY A 108 -1.51 0.51 -6.45
CA GLY A 108 -2.68 1.36 -6.43
C GLY A 108 -4.00 0.61 -6.60
N LEU A 109 -5.02 1.32 -7.09
CA LEU A 109 -6.39 0.83 -7.27
C LEU A 109 -6.51 -0.43 -8.14
N GLU A 110 -5.49 -0.77 -8.93
CA GLU A 110 -5.45 -2.02 -9.71
C GLU A 110 -5.43 -3.28 -8.85
N ILE A 111 -4.93 -3.24 -7.60
CA ILE A 111 -4.99 -4.37 -6.68
C ILE A 111 -6.45 -4.78 -6.45
N ILE A 112 -7.29 -3.83 -6.04
CA ILE A 112 -8.72 -4.10 -5.80
C ILE A 112 -9.44 -4.46 -7.11
N ALA A 113 -9.11 -3.78 -8.21
CA ALA A 113 -9.70 -4.11 -9.50
C ALA A 113 -9.39 -5.55 -9.94
N GLN A 114 -8.18 -6.04 -9.66
CA GLN A 114 -7.76 -7.42 -9.96
C GLN A 114 -8.48 -8.41 -9.04
N ALA A 115 -8.52 -8.15 -7.73
CA ALA A 115 -9.24 -8.99 -6.78
C ALA A 115 -10.72 -9.18 -7.17
N ARG A 116 -11.39 -8.10 -7.59
CA ARG A 116 -12.78 -8.16 -8.07
C ARG A 116 -12.95 -8.93 -9.38
N ALA A 117 -11.91 -8.99 -10.22
CA ALA A 117 -11.93 -9.72 -11.47
C ALA A 117 -11.72 -11.23 -11.26
N ASP A 118 -10.86 -11.61 -10.30
CA ASP A 118 -10.48 -12.99 -10.05
C ASP A 118 -11.46 -13.71 -9.11
N PHE A 119 -11.90 -13.02 -8.04
CA PHE A 119 -12.74 -13.61 -7.01
C PHE A 119 -14.21 -13.26 -7.23
N LYS A 120 -14.87 -13.99 -8.13
CA LYS A 120 -16.29 -13.77 -8.48
C LYS A 120 -17.29 -14.60 -7.66
N ASP A 121 -16.83 -15.60 -6.92
CA ASP A 121 -17.69 -16.47 -6.12
C ASP A 121 -18.44 -15.67 -5.05
N PRO A 122 -19.79 -15.58 -5.11
CA PRO A 122 -20.58 -14.84 -4.13
C PRO A 122 -20.40 -15.35 -2.70
N GLU A 123 -20.21 -16.66 -2.50
CA GLU A 123 -20.08 -17.23 -1.16
C GLU A 123 -18.73 -16.91 -0.54
N LEU A 124 -17.64 -17.01 -1.31
CA LEU A 124 -16.32 -16.54 -0.87
C LEU A 124 -16.37 -15.05 -0.50
N ARG A 125 -16.99 -14.22 -1.34
CA ARG A 125 -17.12 -12.78 -1.07
C ARG A 125 -17.98 -12.48 0.15
N ARG A 126 -19.08 -13.22 0.37
CA ARG A 126 -19.89 -13.11 1.59
C ARG A 126 -19.04 -13.40 2.84
N ARG A 127 -18.21 -14.44 2.80
CA ARG A 127 -17.28 -14.77 3.89
C ARG A 127 -16.26 -13.67 4.13
N PHE A 128 -15.61 -13.18 3.08
CA PHE A 128 -14.64 -12.07 3.16
C PHE A 128 -15.27 -10.77 3.64
N ARG A 129 -16.52 -10.49 3.29
CA ARG A 129 -17.29 -9.39 3.88
C ARG A 129 -17.50 -9.56 5.38
N GLY A 130 -17.75 -10.79 5.85
CA GLY A 130 -17.82 -11.08 7.29
C GLY A 130 -16.48 -10.87 8.01
N ILE A 131 -15.36 -11.24 7.38
CA ILE A 131 -14.01 -10.92 7.87
C ILE A 131 -13.82 -9.40 7.96
N ALA A 132 -14.15 -8.67 6.88
CA ALA A 132 -14.03 -7.21 6.84
C ALA A 132 -14.84 -6.52 7.94
N GLN A 133 -16.07 -6.97 8.19
CA GLN A 133 -16.90 -6.48 9.29
C GLN A 133 -16.28 -6.73 10.67
N ALA A 134 -15.67 -7.90 10.88
CA ALA A 134 -15.01 -8.24 12.13
C ALA A 134 -13.73 -7.40 12.33
N ILE A 135 -12.97 -7.17 11.26
CA ILE A 135 -11.77 -6.33 11.30
C ILE A 135 -12.11 -4.87 11.61
N VAL A 136 -13.19 -4.32 11.03
CA VAL A 136 -13.63 -2.95 11.37
C VAL A 136 -14.05 -2.84 12.85
N LEU A 137 -14.74 -3.85 13.39
CA LEU A 137 -15.06 -3.88 14.81
C LEU A 137 -13.80 -3.93 15.69
N ASP A 138 -12.85 -4.80 15.35
CA ASP A 138 -11.58 -4.87 16.07
C ASP A 138 -10.79 -3.56 15.94
N ALA A 139 -10.86 -2.89 14.79
CA ALA A 139 -10.22 -1.59 14.59
C ALA A 139 -10.78 -0.52 15.54
N GLN A 140 -12.10 -0.54 15.79
CA GLN A 140 -12.81 0.41 16.64
C GLN A 140 -12.78 0.07 18.14
N ASP A 141 -12.37 -1.15 18.51
CA ASP A 141 -12.27 -1.55 19.92
C ASP A 141 -11.08 -0.86 20.60
N GLN A 142 -11.38 0.11 21.47
CA GLN A 142 -10.37 0.86 22.24
C GLN A 142 -9.78 0.06 23.42
N SER A 143 -10.33 -1.11 23.75
CA SER A 143 -9.80 -1.95 24.83
C SER A 143 -8.59 -2.80 24.41
N LYS A 144 -8.31 -2.88 23.10
CA LYS A 144 -7.19 -3.66 22.58
C LYS A 144 -5.84 -2.99 22.86
N PRO A 145 -4.75 -3.76 22.96
CA PRO A 145 -3.40 -3.22 23.01
C PRO A 145 -3.10 -2.35 21.77
N TYR A 146 -2.41 -1.23 21.96
CA TYR A 146 -2.06 -0.30 20.88
C TYR A 146 -1.20 -0.97 19.79
N SER A 147 -0.31 -1.89 20.19
CA SER A 147 0.49 -2.72 19.27
C SER A 147 -0.37 -3.49 18.25
N MET A 148 -1.58 -3.88 18.62
CA MET A 148 -2.52 -4.52 17.70
C MET A 148 -3.01 -3.54 16.61
N ALA A 149 -3.20 -2.26 16.94
CA ALA A 149 -3.54 -1.25 15.93
C ALA A 149 -2.39 -1.05 14.95
N LEU A 150 -1.15 -0.96 15.44
CA LEU A 150 0.04 -0.80 14.60
C LEU A 150 0.29 -2.01 13.69
N GLN A 151 0.07 -3.23 14.20
CA GLN A 151 0.22 -4.45 13.38
C GLN A 151 -0.76 -4.49 12.19
N LEU A 152 -1.97 -3.92 12.32
CA LEU A 152 -2.97 -3.90 11.24
C LEU A 152 -2.51 -3.06 10.03
N MET A 153 -1.54 -2.16 10.21
CA MET A 153 -0.94 -1.37 9.14
C MET A 153 0.00 -2.21 8.26
N GLY A 154 0.61 -3.27 8.81
CA GLY A 154 1.52 -4.18 8.10
C GLY A 154 0.83 -5.44 7.57
N ARG A 155 -0.15 -5.98 8.31
CA ARG A 155 -0.84 -7.24 7.98
C ARG A 155 -2.29 -7.25 8.45
N TYR A 156 -3.16 -7.91 7.69
CA TYR A 156 -4.54 -8.10 8.11
C TYR A 156 -4.71 -9.32 9.00
N PHE A 157 -5.34 -9.11 10.14
CA PHE A 157 -5.75 -10.17 11.06
C PHE A 157 -6.99 -9.76 11.82
N VAL A 158 -7.61 -10.74 12.50
CA VAL A 158 -8.79 -10.52 13.33
C VAL A 158 -8.74 -11.42 14.56
N ARG A 159 -9.23 -10.94 15.71
CA ARG A 159 -9.44 -11.80 16.89
C ARG A 159 -10.45 -12.87 16.54
N ARG A 160 -10.15 -14.12 16.93
CA ARG A 160 -11.04 -15.24 16.66
C ARG A 160 -12.44 -15.02 17.22
N GLU A 161 -12.52 -14.49 18.45
CA GLU A 161 -13.77 -14.16 19.13
C GLU A 161 -14.62 -13.17 18.32
N THR A 162 -14.02 -12.09 17.83
CA THR A 162 -14.72 -11.09 17.01
C THR A 162 -15.25 -11.70 15.71
N LEU A 163 -14.47 -12.55 15.06
CA LEU A 163 -14.90 -13.20 13.83
C LEU A 163 -16.05 -14.19 14.06
N GLU A 164 -16.04 -14.93 15.17
CA GLU A 164 -17.13 -15.84 15.54
C GLU A 164 -18.46 -15.11 15.80
N GLY A 165 -18.41 -13.82 16.14
CA GLY A 165 -19.59 -12.94 16.18
C GLY A 165 -20.14 -12.52 14.82
N ARG A 166 -19.39 -12.71 13.72
CA ARG A 166 -19.75 -12.28 12.35
C ARG A 166 -19.95 -13.43 11.37
N LEU A 167 -19.27 -14.55 11.57
CA LEU A 167 -19.34 -15.74 10.73
C LEU A 167 -19.73 -16.97 11.55
N SER A 168 -20.46 -17.88 10.91
CA SER A 168 -20.74 -19.18 11.52
C SER A 168 -19.46 -19.98 11.72
N THR A 169 -19.44 -20.87 12.72
CA THR A 169 -18.32 -21.80 12.95
C THR A 169 -17.96 -22.59 11.69
N PHE A 170 -18.97 -23.00 10.91
CA PHE A 170 -18.76 -23.70 9.64
C PHE A 170 -18.00 -22.84 8.61
N ASP A 171 -18.39 -21.57 8.46
CA ASP A 171 -17.71 -20.65 7.54
C ASP A 171 -16.26 -20.39 7.98
N THR A 172 -16.03 -20.19 9.28
CA THR A 172 -14.68 -19.98 9.85
C THR A 172 -13.79 -21.21 9.62
N GLU A 173 -14.29 -22.42 9.92
CA GLU A 173 -13.55 -23.66 9.67
C GLU A 173 -13.31 -23.91 8.19
N TRP A 174 -14.24 -23.51 7.32
CA TRP A 174 -14.05 -23.61 5.88
C TRP A 174 -12.94 -22.67 5.39
N LEU A 175 -12.90 -21.42 5.88
CA LEU A 175 -11.86 -20.46 5.55
C LEU A 175 -10.48 -20.94 5.99
N ILE A 176 -10.36 -21.47 7.21
CA ILE A 176 -9.10 -22.05 7.73
C ILE A 176 -8.67 -23.24 6.88
N ARG A 177 -9.57 -24.22 6.66
CA ARG A 177 -9.22 -25.43 5.89
C ARG A 177 -8.83 -25.12 4.44
N SER A 178 -9.39 -24.06 3.86
CA SER A 178 -9.15 -23.62 2.49
C SER A 178 -7.94 -22.69 2.38
N GLY A 179 -7.24 -22.39 3.49
CA GLY A 179 -6.04 -21.57 3.50
C GLY A 179 -6.29 -20.06 3.40
N TYR A 180 -7.54 -19.60 3.57
CA TYR A 180 -7.89 -18.16 3.54
C TYR A 180 -7.67 -17.45 4.89
N LEU A 181 -7.60 -18.23 5.97
CA LEU A 181 -7.30 -17.76 7.31
C LEU A 181 -6.25 -18.68 7.94
N ASN A 182 -5.21 -18.10 8.53
CA ASN A 182 -4.17 -18.82 9.24
C ASN A 182 -4.26 -18.55 10.75
N PRO A 183 -4.53 -19.55 11.59
CA PRO A 183 -4.59 -19.39 13.03
C PRO A 183 -3.23 -19.03 13.63
N SER A 184 -3.21 -18.01 14.47
CA SER A 184 -2.04 -17.58 15.24
C SER A 184 -2.45 -17.20 16.67
N ILE A 185 -1.47 -17.00 17.54
CA ILE A 185 -1.67 -16.57 18.92
C ILE A 185 -0.68 -15.42 19.18
N THR A 186 -1.15 -14.33 19.78
CA THR A 186 -0.28 -13.20 20.16
C THR A 186 0.59 -13.53 21.37
N ALA A 187 1.58 -12.68 21.68
CA ALA A 187 2.39 -12.82 22.88
C ALA A 187 1.54 -12.83 24.17
N GLU A 188 0.43 -12.11 24.19
CA GLU A 188 -0.56 -12.05 25.28
C GLU A 188 -1.53 -13.24 25.29
N ASN A 189 -1.25 -14.28 24.50
CA ASN A 189 -2.07 -15.48 24.39
C ASN A 189 -3.48 -15.23 23.82
N THR A 190 -3.63 -14.19 22.99
CA THR A 190 -4.90 -13.89 22.30
C THR A 190 -4.99 -14.68 20.98
N PRO A 191 -6.04 -15.50 20.75
CA PRO A 191 -6.19 -16.22 19.49
C PRO A 191 -6.57 -15.30 18.33
N MET A 192 -5.78 -15.34 17.26
CA MET A 192 -5.92 -14.52 16.07
C MET A 192 -6.08 -15.38 14.82
N LEU A 193 -6.61 -14.76 13.76
CA LEU A 193 -6.71 -15.33 12.43
C LEU A 193 -6.12 -14.33 11.43
N ASN A 194 -4.99 -14.69 10.84
CA ASN A 194 -4.31 -13.91 9.79
C ASN A 194 -5.01 -14.13 8.45
N VAL A 195 -5.19 -13.06 7.67
CA VAL A 195 -5.86 -13.12 6.37
C VAL A 195 -4.83 -13.29 5.26
N THR A 196 -4.98 -14.33 4.44
CA THR A 196 -3.99 -14.71 3.42
C THR A 196 -4.29 -14.15 2.02
N LEU A 197 -5.47 -13.55 1.82
CA LEU A 197 -5.83 -12.82 0.60
C LEU A 197 -6.17 -11.35 0.94
N PRO A 198 -5.15 -10.52 1.23
CA PRO A 198 -5.33 -9.13 1.62
C PRO A 198 -6.04 -8.29 0.54
N GLU A 199 -5.84 -8.58 -0.74
CA GLU A 199 -6.46 -7.86 -1.86
C GLU A 199 -7.98 -8.07 -1.96
N LEU A 200 -8.46 -9.28 -1.64
CA LEU A 200 -9.89 -9.57 -1.59
C LEU A 200 -10.53 -8.93 -0.36
N LEU A 201 -9.83 -8.94 0.77
CA LEU A 201 -10.26 -8.24 1.96
C LEU A 201 -10.35 -6.73 1.74
N ALA A 202 -9.31 -6.10 1.18
CA ALA A 202 -9.29 -4.68 0.81
C ALA A 202 -10.47 -4.33 -0.12
N SER A 203 -10.78 -5.20 -1.08
CA SER A 203 -11.95 -5.03 -1.95
C SER A 203 -13.29 -5.00 -1.19
N GLU A 204 -13.48 -5.88 -0.20
CA GLU A 204 -14.71 -5.94 0.60
C GLU A 204 -14.75 -4.84 1.68
N LEU A 205 -13.61 -4.41 2.24
CA LEU A 205 -13.50 -3.22 3.08
C LEU A 205 -13.94 -1.96 2.33
N ALA A 206 -13.45 -1.75 1.10
CA ALA A 206 -13.84 -0.59 0.28
C ALA A 206 -15.36 -0.54 0.05
N ARG A 207 -16.01 -1.69 -0.15
CA ARG A 207 -17.48 -1.77 -0.28
C ARG A 207 -18.20 -1.45 1.02
N LEU A 208 -17.68 -1.89 2.17
CA LEU A 208 -18.26 -1.58 3.47
C LEU A 208 -18.14 -0.07 3.76
N TRP A 209 -16.97 0.51 3.52
CA TRP A 209 -16.75 1.93 3.74
C TRP A 209 -17.57 2.80 2.80
N ALA A 210 -17.76 2.40 1.54
CA ALA A 210 -18.65 3.13 0.63
C ALA A 210 -20.11 3.20 1.13
N ILE A 211 -20.58 2.17 1.85
CA ILE A 211 -21.92 2.17 2.45
C ILE A 211 -21.98 3.16 3.62
N GLU A 212 -20.99 3.13 4.50
CA GLU A 212 -20.88 4.04 5.65
C GLU A 212 -20.72 5.50 5.19
N LEU A 213 -19.84 5.75 4.21
CA LEU A 213 -19.60 7.08 3.65
C LEU A 213 -20.86 7.70 3.07
N ARG A 214 -21.76 6.91 2.48
CA ARG A 214 -23.01 7.43 1.93
C ARG A 214 -23.82 8.17 3.00
N GLU A 215 -23.89 7.61 4.20
CA GLU A 215 -24.65 8.20 5.31
C GLU A 215 -23.91 9.42 5.87
N ARG A 216 -22.60 9.32 6.06
CA ARG A 216 -21.78 10.42 6.61
C ARG A 216 -21.67 11.63 5.70
N VAL A 217 -21.49 11.43 4.40
CA VAL A 217 -21.34 12.54 3.43
C VAL A 217 -22.61 13.36 3.30
N GLU A 218 -23.79 12.74 3.47
CA GLU A 218 -25.06 13.45 3.46
C GLU A 218 -25.24 14.35 4.69
N ASP A 219 -24.73 13.94 5.86
CA ASP A 219 -24.77 14.72 7.10
C ASP A 219 -23.68 15.80 7.15
N ASP A 220 -22.40 15.40 7.04
CA ASP A 220 -21.24 16.30 7.11
C ASP A 220 -20.05 15.75 6.29
N PRO A 221 -19.74 16.35 5.12
CA PRO A 221 -18.60 15.95 4.30
C PRO A 221 -17.24 16.08 4.99
N VAL A 222 -17.08 16.96 5.99
CA VAL A 222 -15.82 17.15 6.71
C VAL A 222 -15.64 16.02 7.73
N ASP A 223 -16.65 15.70 8.53
CA ASP A 223 -16.63 14.52 9.41
C ASP A 223 -16.42 13.23 8.59
N ALA A 224 -17.03 13.13 7.41
CA ALA A 224 -16.84 12.00 6.52
C ALA A 224 -15.38 11.89 6.03
N ALA A 225 -14.70 13.01 5.75
CA ALA A 225 -13.30 13.04 5.36
C ALA A 225 -12.37 12.63 6.51
N GLU A 226 -12.58 13.21 7.70
CA GLU A 226 -11.86 12.87 8.93
C GLU A 226 -12.01 11.37 9.27
N TRP A 227 -13.25 10.86 9.21
CA TRP A 227 -13.53 9.45 9.42
C TRP A 227 -12.83 8.56 8.39
N LEU A 228 -12.84 8.95 7.11
CA LEU A 228 -12.24 8.16 6.04
C LEU A 228 -10.72 8.09 6.17
N ALA A 229 -10.07 9.23 6.45
CA ALA A 229 -8.63 9.30 6.65
C ALA A 229 -8.19 8.58 7.93
N GLY A 230 -8.94 8.76 9.02
CA GLY A 230 -8.74 8.02 10.27
C GLY A 230 -8.95 6.52 10.10
N ALA A 231 -9.92 6.08 9.30
CA ALA A 231 -10.06 4.66 8.97
C ALA A 231 -8.88 4.17 8.13
N ALA A 232 -8.48 4.90 7.08
CA ALA A 232 -7.37 4.56 6.21
C ALA A 232 -6.03 4.40 6.97
N SER A 233 -5.79 5.21 8.00
CA SER A 233 -4.53 5.16 8.77
C SER A 233 -4.34 3.87 9.57
N ASN A 234 -5.40 3.08 9.77
CA ASN A 234 -5.38 1.87 10.60
C ASN A 234 -5.19 0.56 9.81
N PHE A 235 -5.09 0.60 8.48
CA PHE A 235 -5.08 -0.61 7.66
C PHE A 235 -3.98 -0.64 6.61
N LEU A 236 -3.47 -1.86 6.37
CA LEU A 236 -2.73 -2.20 5.15
C LEU A 236 -3.54 -1.76 3.93
N PHE A 237 -2.92 -1.06 2.97
CA PHE A 237 -3.60 -0.48 1.79
C PHE A 237 -4.74 0.50 2.12
N GLY A 238 -4.75 1.11 3.30
CA GLY A 238 -5.87 1.95 3.74
C GLY A 238 -6.18 3.13 2.80
N ASP A 239 -5.16 3.76 2.22
CA ASP A 239 -5.28 4.80 1.20
C ASP A 239 -5.96 4.28 -0.09
N ILE A 240 -5.57 3.10 -0.56
CA ILE A 240 -6.16 2.41 -1.72
C ILE A 240 -7.62 2.01 -1.43
N VAL A 241 -7.89 1.48 -0.23
CA VAL A 241 -9.22 1.08 0.22
C VAL A 241 -10.15 2.30 0.30
N ALA A 242 -9.69 3.40 0.90
CA ALA A 242 -10.45 4.65 1.00
C ALA A 242 -10.70 5.28 -0.36
N ALA A 243 -9.69 5.36 -1.23
CA ALA A 243 -9.86 5.86 -2.60
C ALA A 243 -10.84 4.99 -3.40
N GLN A 244 -10.80 3.66 -3.24
CA GLN A 244 -11.77 2.78 -3.90
C GLN A 244 -13.18 2.92 -3.29
N ALA A 245 -13.31 3.15 -1.99
CA ALA A 245 -14.59 3.40 -1.34
C ALA A 245 -15.25 4.70 -1.86
N PHE A 246 -14.46 5.76 -2.06
CA PHE A 246 -14.90 6.99 -2.71
C PHE A 246 -15.45 6.73 -4.12
N LEU A 247 -14.73 5.93 -4.93
CA LEU A 247 -15.16 5.58 -6.29
C LEU A 247 -16.41 4.69 -6.28
N ASP A 248 -16.50 3.75 -5.35
CA ASP A 248 -17.66 2.87 -5.19
C ASP A 248 -18.92 3.67 -4.80
N LEU A 249 -18.78 4.64 -3.89
CA LEU A 249 -19.85 5.58 -3.53
C LEU A 249 -20.32 6.35 -4.76
N GLY A 250 -19.38 6.89 -5.55
CA GLY A 250 -19.72 7.63 -6.76
C GLY A 250 -20.41 6.77 -7.83
N ALA A 251 -20.00 5.51 -7.97
CA ALA A 251 -20.64 4.57 -8.88
C ALA A 251 -22.08 4.22 -8.48
N VAL A 252 -22.36 4.13 -7.17
CA VAL A 252 -23.71 3.89 -6.63
C VAL A 252 -24.61 5.10 -6.86
N ASN A 253 -24.10 6.30 -6.59
CA ASN A 253 -24.86 7.56 -6.73
C ASN A 253 -24.97 8.03 -8.18
N ARG A 254 -24.17 7.46 -9.09
CA ARG A 254 -23.96 7.93 -10.47
C ARG A 254 -23.45 9.37 -10.56
N ASP A 255 -22.82 9.83 -9.49
CA ASP A 255 -22.19 11.14 -9.37
C ASP A 255 -21.06 11.07 -8.36
N LEU A 256 -19.96 11.79 -8.59
CA LEU A 256 -18.82 11.79 -7.67
C LEU A 256 -19.15 12.62 -6.43
N PRO A 257 -18.77 12.17 -5.22
CA PRO A 257 -19.02 12.92 -3.99
C PRO A 257 -18.07 14.13 -3.88
N TYR A 258 -18.33 15.17 -4.67
CA TYR A 258 -17.49 16.37 -4.75
C TYR A 258 -17.31 17.11 -3.42
N PRO A 259 -18.33 17.23 -2.53
CA PRO A 259 -18.12 17.80 -1.20
C PRO A 259 -17.06 17.04 -0.39
N LEU A 260 -17.06 15.71 -0.45
CA LEU A 260 -16.05 14.88 0.22
C LEU A 260 -14.66 15.07 -0.39
N PHE A 261 -14.55 15.16 -1.72
CA PHE A 261 -13.28 15.45 -2.39
C PHE A 261 -12.68 16.79 -1.93
N ARG A 262 -13.50 17.84 -1.83
CA ARG A 262 -13.06 19.14 -1.33
C ARG A 262 -12.63 19.08 0.13
N ALA A 263 -13.40 18.41 0.98
CA ALA A 263 -13.02 18.23 2.38
C ALA A 263 -11.66 17.55 2.53
N LEU A 264 -11.38 16.48 1.78
CA LEU A 264 -10.06 15.84 1.75
C LEU A 264 -8.96 16.79 1.25
N ALA A 265 -9.24 17.64 0.27
CA ALA A 265 -8.28 18.58 -0.28
C ALA A 265 -7.95 19.73 0.69
N ASP A 266 -8.95 20.18 1.45
CA ASP A 266 -8.83 21.27 2.41
C ASP A 266 -8.09 20.84 3.70
N MET A 267 -8.01 19.53 3.97
CA MET A 267 -7.26 18.96 5.09
C MET A 267 -5.76 18.85 4.75
N THR A 268 -5.06 19.98 4.86
CA THR A 268 -3.63 20.05 4.59
C THR A 268 -2.79 19.34 5.66
N PRO A 269 -1.78 18.55 5.28
CA PRO A 269 -0.82 17.98 6.21
C PRO A 269 -0.11 19.08 7.02
N PHE A 270 0.31 18.75 8.24
CA PHE A 270 1.07 19.66 9.10
C PHE A 270 2.17 18.91 9.85
N ARG A 271 3.26 19.61 10.16
CA ARG A 271 4.37 19.10 10.98
C ARG A 271 4.03 19.23 12.45
N GLU A 272 4.18 18.15 13.18
CA GLU A 272 4.12 18.12 14.64
C GLU A 272 5.50 17.77 15.17
N GLN A 273 6.08 18.67 15.95
CA GLN A 273 7.41 18.47 16.49
C GLN A 273 7.37 17.43 17.62
N ILE A 274 8.33 16.51 17.60
CA ILE A 274 8.48 15.54 18.68
C ILE A 274 9.11 16.26 19.88
N HIS A 275 8.53 16.08 21.06
CA HIS A 275 8.91 16.81 22.27
C HIS A 275 9.40 15.87 23.38
N PRO A 276 10.39 16.31 24.20
CA PRO A 276 10.80 15.57 25.39
C PRO A 276 9.63 15.18 26.29
N GLY A 277 9.63 13.92 26.76
CA GLY A 277 8.57 13.37 27.61
C GLY A 277 7.34 12.83 26.87
N GLN A 278 7.28 12.94 25.54
CA GLN A 278 6.33 12.16 24.75
C GLN A 278 6.65 10.67 24.83
N HIS A 279 5.60 9.85 24.77
CA HIS A 279 5.71 8.40 24.63
C HIS A 279 5.17 8.01 23.26
N LEU A 280 6.05 7.59 22.38
CA LEU A 280 5.70 7.14 21.04
C LEU A 280 5.81 5.61 21.00
N GLN A 281 4.83 4.96 20.39
CA GLN A 281 4.81 3.51 20.23
C GLN A 281 4.84 3.17 18.75
N GLY A 282 5.73 2.25 18.39
CA GLY A 282 5.89 1.68 17.06
C GLY A 282 5.76 0.16 17.10
N TRP A 283 5.59 -0.44 15.94
CA TRP A 283 5.71 -1.88 15.76
C TRP A 283 6.46 -2.12 14.46
N VAL A 284 7.46 -2.99 14.48
CA VAL A 284 8.23 -3.34 13.28
C VAL A 284 8.17 -4.85 13.06
N GLU A 285 7.92 -5.25 11.81
CA GLU A 285 7.84 -6.65 11.45
C GLU A 285 9.19 -7.34 11.69
N GLY A 286 9.17 -8.50 12.35
CA GLY A 286 10.39 -9.22 12.75
C GLY A 286 11.11 -8.69 14.00
N VAL A 287 10.81 -7.47 14.45
CA VAL A 287 11.40 -6.87 15.67
C VAL A 287 10.40 -6.87 16.84
N GLY A 288 9.15 -6.49 16.61
CA GLY A 288 8.12 -6.40 17.65
C GLY A 288 7.78 -4.98 18.07
N ASP A 289 7.32 -4.81 19.31
CA ASP A 289 6.91 -3.53 19.87
C ASP A 289 8.12 -2.64 20.16
N LEU A 290 8.02 -1.38 19.76
CA LEU A 290 9.03 -0.35 19.97
C LEU A 290 8.44 0.78 20.81
N GLU A 291 9.17 1.24 21.81
CA GLU A 291 8.82 2.45 22.55
C GLU A 291 9.93 3.49 22.36
N LEU A 292 9.57 4.68 21.92
CA LEU A 292 10.50 5.80 21.75
C LEU A 292 10.14 6.88 22.77
N ARG A 293 11.15 7.31 23.53
CA ARG A 293 11.03 8.37 24.54
C ARG A 293 12.10 9.44 24.31
N PRO A 294 11.75 10.54 23.65
CA PRO A 294 12.63 11.70 23.52
C PRO A 294 12.95 12.30 24.90
N GLN A 295 14.21 12.65 25.13
CA GLN A 295 14.74 13.18 26.38
C GLN A 295 15.06 14.68 26.26
N GLU A 296 15.19 15.37 27.40
CA GLU A 296 15.53 16.81 27.43
C GLU A 296 16.94 17.11 26.92
N ASP A 297 17.84 16.12 26.92
CA ASP A 297 19.23 16.24 26.48
C ASP A 297 19.41 15.98 24.97
N GLY A 298 18.32 15.91 24.20
CA GLY A 298 18.34 15.66 22.77
C GLY A 298 18.51 14.18 22.40
N SER A 299 18.63 13.26 23.38
CA SER A 299 18.67 11.83 23.09
C SER A 299 17.26 11.21 22.98
N VAL A 300 17.16 10.07 22.30
CA VAL A 300 15.94 9.24 22.28
C VAL A 300 16.25 7.90 22.92
N VAL A 301 15.46 7.52 23.93
CA VAL A 301 15.50 6.17 24.50
C VAL A 301 14.54 5.28 23.71
N LEU A 302 15.10 4.32 23.00
CA LEU A 302 14.39 3.27 22.27
C LEU A 302 14.34 2.00 23.14
N THR A 303 13.15 1.52 23.47
CA THR A 303 12.95 0.24 24.15
C THR A 303 12.51 -0.81 23.14
N ILE A 304 13.24 -1.92 23.04
CA ILE A 304 12.91 -3.10 22.22
C ILE A 304 12.91 -4.32 23.13
N ASP A 305 11.80 -5.06 23.19
CA ASP A 305 11.66 -6.25 24.05
C ASP A 305 12.06 -6.01 25.53
N GLY A 306 11.91 -4.76 26.01
CA GLY A 306 12.29 -4.34 27.37
C GLY A 306 13.77 -3.98 27.56
N GLU A 307 14.59 -4.06 26.51
CA GLU A 307 15.97 -3.55 26.50
C GLU A 307 15.99 -2.09 26.03
N GLU A 308 16.61 -1.20 26.82
CA GLU A 308 16.75 0.21 26.49
C GLU A 308 18.04 0.47 25.68
N HIS A 309 17.90 1.21 24.59
CA HIS A 309 18.97 1.69 23.73
C HIS A 309 18.88 3.22 23.64
N THR A 310 19.98 3.92 23.90
CA THR A 310 20.04 5.38 23.75
C THR A 310 20.59 5.72 22.37
N ILE A 311 19.85 6.55 21.63
CA ILE A 311 20.23 7.08 20.33
C ILE A 311 20.46 8.58 20.51
N ASP A 312 21.63 9.05 20.11
CA ASP A 312 21.92 10.48 20.02
C ASP A 312 21.33 11.00 18.69
N THR A 313 20.43 11.98 18.76
CA THR A 313 19.76 12.53 17.57
C THR A 313 20.25 13.93 17.20
N GLU A 314 21.45 14.32 17.67
CA GLU A 314 22.08 15.61 17.33
C GLU A 314 21.14 16.81 17.60
N ASP A 315 20.38 16.77 18.69
CA ASP A 315 19.39 17.77 19.11
C ASP A 315 18.13 17.91 18.21
N ASP A 316 17.93 17.01 17.25
CA ASP A 316 16.68 16.91 16.47
C ASP A 316 15.92 15.62 16.82
N PRO A 317 14.91 15.67 17.71
CA PRO A 317 14.13 14.49 18.08
C PRO A 317 13.22 14.00 16.93
N GLY A 318 13.18 14.72 15.81
CA GLY A 318 12.36 14.44 14.64
C GLY A 318 11.01 15.13 14.66
N GLU A 319 10.27 14.94 13.58
CA GLU A 319 8.92 15.46 13.38
C GLU A 319 8.00 14.35 12.90
N SER A 320 6.73 14.43 13.26
CA SER A 320 5.67 13.62 12.67
C SER A 320 4.83 14.48 11.71
N ILE A 321 4.17 13.83 10.76
CA ILE A 321 3.25 14.49 9.82
C ILE A 321 1.82 14.12 10.18
N GLY A 322 1.06 15.09 10.66
CA GLY A 322 -0.39 15.00 10.83
C GLY A 322 -1.12 15.15 9.49
N ASN A 323 -2.32 14.58 9.39
CA ASN A 323 -3.21 14.68 8.22
C ASN A 323 -2.56 14.31 6.87
N ALA A 324 -1.67 13.30 6.86
CA ALA A 324 -1.05 12.83 5.63
C ALA A 324 -1.98 11.95 4.78
N PHE A 325 -2.92 11.24 5.40
CA PHE A 325 -3.72 10.19 4.75
C PHE A 325 -4.73 10.77 3.75
N GLU A 326 -5.25 11.97 3.98
CA GLU A 326 -6.13 12.69 3.09
C GLU A 326 -5.46 12.91 1.73
N TRP A 327 -4.19 13.35 1.77
CA TRP A 327 -3.39 13.57 0.58
C TRP A 327 -2.91 12.26 -0.06
N GLN A 328 -2.68 11.20 0.73
CA GLN A 328 -2.44 9.85 0.18
C GLN A 328 -3.67 9.30 -0.56
N ILE A 329 -4.88 9.47 -0.01
CA ILE A 329 -6.14 9.10 -0.66
C ILE A 329 -6.30 9.86 -1.97
N LEU A 330 -6.09 11.18 -1.96
CA LEU A 330 -6.15 12.03 -3.15
C LEU A 330 -5.11 11.61 -4.20
N SER A 331 -3.91 11.20 -3.78
CA SER A 331 -2.86 10.68 -4.66
C SER A 331 -3.31 9.42 -5.41
N GLN A 332 -4.02 8.51 -4.72
CA GLN A 332 -4.61 7.32 -5.32
C GLN A 332 -5.77 7.65 -6.26
N LEU A 333 -6.65 8.58 -5.87
CA LEU A 333 -7.79 9.04 -6.67
C LEU A 333 -7.34 9.70 -7.98
N ALA A 334 -6.26 10.48 -7.94
CA ALA A 334 -5.69 11.16 -9.08
C ALA A 334 -5.18 10.20 -10.19
N SER A 335 -5.03 8.90 -9.89
CA SER A 335 -4.72 7.87 -10.89
C SER A 335 -5.89 7.57 -11.85
N ARG A 336 -7.08 8.12 -11.59
CA ARG A 336 -8.29 7.94 -12.39
C ARG A 336 -8.72 9.27 -12.97
N ARG A 337 -9.26 9.24 -14.19
CA ARG A 337 -9.94 10.39 -14.77
C ARG A 337 -11.23 10.65 -13.99
N LEU A 338 -11.29 11.77 -13.27
CA LEU A 338 -12.41 12.14 -12.41
C LEU A 338 -13.04 13.41 -12.94
N THR A 339 -14.35 13.41 -13.07
CA THR A 339 -15.08 14.56 -13.61
C THR A 339 -16.38 14.75 -12.86
N VAL A 340 -16.61 15.98 -12.40
CA VAL A 340 -17.84 16.39 -11.73
C VAL A 340 -18.55 17.44 -12.58
N GLU A 341 -19.88 17.43 -12.55
CA GLU A 341 -20.70 18.50 -13.09
C GLU A 341 -21.14 19.42 -11.94
N THR A 342 -20.79 20.70 -12.00
CA THR A 342 -21.22 21.71 -11.02
C THR A 342 -22.03 22.80 -11.74
N GLU A 343 -22.60 23.74 -10.97
CA GLU A 343 -23.30 24.90 -11.55
C GLU A 343 -22.41 25.72 -12.50
N SER A 344 -21.09 25.73 -12.29
CA SER A 344 -20.12 26.44 -13.13
C SER A 344 -19.62 25.62 -14.33
N GLY A 345 -20.12 24.39 -14.50
CA GLY A 345 -19.79 23.52 -15.62
C GLY A 345 -19.09 22.23 -15.20
N GLN A 346 -18.48 21.57 -16.18
CA GLN A 346 -17.80 20.30 -15.99
C GLN A 346 -16.34 20.53 -15.56
N HIS A 347 -15.93 19.94 -14.44
CA HIS A 347 -14.58 20.11 -13.86
C HIS A 347 -13.85 18.78 -13.74
N ARG A 348 -12.57 18.76 -14.10
CA ARG A 348 -11.66 17.62 -13.92
C ARG A 348 -11.03 17.70 -12.53
N LEU A 349 -11.25 16.69 -11.69
CA LEU A 349 -10.72 16.66 -10.32
C LEU A 349 -9.32 16.06 -10.23
N ASP A 350 -8.97 15.15 -11.14
CA ASP A 350 -7.68 14.47 -11.13
C ASP A 350 -6.46 15.38 -11.35
N PRO A 351 -6.39 16.27 -12.37
CA PRO A 351 -5.28 17.21 -12.47
C PRO A 351 -5.26 18.20 -11.30
N GLN A 352 -6.42 18.56 -10.72
CA GLN A 352 -6.48 19.42 -9.53
C GLN A 352 -5.84 18.73 -8.33
N ALA A 353 -6.16 17.46 -8.10
CA ALA A 353 -5.54 16.65 -7.05
C ALA A 353 -4.03 16.52 -7.27
N LEU A 354 -3.57 16.24 -8.50
CA LEU A 354 -2.12 16.13 -8.79
C LEU A 354 -1.36 17.44 -8.52
N LEU A 355 -1.95 18.58 -8.89
CA LEU A 355 -1.35 19.90 -8.63
C LEU A 355 -1.29 20.18 -7.13
N LEU A 356 -2.34 19.83 -6.38
CA LEU A 356 -2.40 20.03 -4.93
C LEU A 356 -1.44 19.10 -4.18
N VAL A 357 -1.64 17.78 -4.28
CA VAL A 357 -0.88 16.82 -3.47
C VAL A 357 0.58 16.71 -3.91
N GLY A 358 0.88 17.12 -5.15
CA GLY A 358 2.25 17.18 -5.64
C GLY A 358 3.11 18.22 -4.91
N THR A 359 2.51 19.22 -4.25
CA THR A 359 3.26 20.23 -3.48
C THR A 359 3.66 19.77 -2.09
N ALA A 360 3.35 18.52 -1.70
CA ALA A 360 3.74 17.99 -0.39
C ALA A 360 5.25 18.12 -0.18
N ASP A 361 5.67 18.80 0.89
CA ASP A 361 7.06 19.08 1.24
C ASP A 361 7.70 17.93 2.05
N PHE A 362 7.13 16.73 1.95
CA PHE A 362 7.61 15.52 2.59
C PHE A 362 7.34 14.33 1.66
N VAL A 363 7.89 13.17 1.99
CA VAL A 363 7.62 11.92 1.24
C VAL A 363 6.19 11.48 1.49
N LEU A 364 5.32 11.64 0.51
CA LEU A 364 3.90 11.31 0.58
C LEU A 364 3.68 9.82 0.25
N ARG A 365 4.11 8.97 1.18
CA ARG A 365 4.03 7.52 1.10
C ARG A 365 3.50 6.96 2.42
N GLN A 366 2.72 5.89 2.35
CA GLN A 366 2.31 5.17 3.55
C GLN A 366 3.53 4.46 4.16
N SER A 367 3.81 4.74 5.44
CA SER A 367 4.80 3.95 6.17
C SER A 367 4.32 2.50 6.26
N ARG A 368 5.21 1.59 5.91
CA ARG A 368 5.02 0.14 6.04
C ARG A 368 6.07 -0.24 7.04
N ASN A 369 5.66 -0.73 8.21
CA ASN A 369 6.45 -1.10 9.41
C ASN A 369 7.73 -1.94 9.17
N ASP A 370 8.64 -1.44 8.33
CA ASP A 370 9.84 -2.05 7.77
C ASP A 370 10.89 -0.92 7.66
N MET A 371 11.65 -0.76 8.75
CA MET A 371 12.66 0.29 8.86
C MET A 371 13.82 0.13 7.87
N LEU A 372 14.02 -1.06 7.29
CA LEU A 372 15.15 -1.32 6.39
C LEU A 372 14.80 -0.95 4.94
N ALA A 373 13.55 -1.14 4.52
CA ALA A 373 13.07 -0.80 3.18
C ALA A 373 12.66 0.68 3.01
N GLU A 374 12.71 1.48 4.08
CA GLU A 374 12.27 2.89 4.08
C GLU A 374 13.41 3.91 3.87
N SER A 375 14.67 3.49 3.80
CA SER A 375 15.76 4.43 3.43
C SER A 375 15.62 4.88 1.98
N LEU A 376 15.19 6.12 1.79
CA LEU A 376 14.98 6.75 0.49
C LEU A 376 16.00 7.87 0.30
N PRO A 377 16.67 7.96 -0.87
CA PRO A 377 17.49 9.13 -1.15
C PRO A 377 16.56 10.34 -1.34
N VAL A 378 16.70 11.31 -0.45
CA VAL A 378 15.96 12.58 -0.46
C VAL A 378 16.93 13.75 -0.52
N HIS A 379 16.41 14.91 -0.92
CA HIS A 379 17.09 16.19 -0.85
C HIS A 379 16.31 17.12 0.08
N ASP A 380 17.04 17.92 0.86
CA ASP A 380 16.45 18.98 1.66
C ASP A 380 16.04 20.15 0.75
N GLY A 381 14.82 20.64 0.98
CA GLY A 381 14.25 21.83 0.38
C GLY A 381 14.25 23.01 1.35
N GLU A 382 13.69 24.13 0.92
CA GLU A 382 13.53 25.31 1.79
C GLU A 382 12.56 25.04 2.93
N GLY A 383 12.83 25.62 4.10
CA GLY A 383 11.92 25.59 5.25
C GLY A 383 11.78 24.23 5.94
N GLY A 384 12.74 23.31 5.75
CA GLY A 384 12.72 21.97 6.38
C GLY A 384 11.93 20.93 5.58
N GLY A 385 11.46 21.28 4.38
CA GLY A 385 10.84 20.33 3.47
C GLY A 385 11.85 19.36 2.85
N GLN A 386 11.37 18.24 2.33
CA GLN A 386 12.16 17.24 1.63
C GLN A 386 11.45 16.79 0.35
N PHE A 387 12.24 16.53 -0.69
CA PHE A 387 11.76 15.89 -1.91
C PHE A 387 12.65 14.71 -2.31
N ILE A 388 12.08 13.76 -3.03
CA ILE A 388 12.75 12.54 -3.45
C ILE A 388 13.82 12.85 -4.50
N CYS A 389 15.00 12.26 -4.33
CA CYS A 389 16.02 12.25 -5.37
C CYS A 389 15.51 11.49 -6.60
N HIS A 390 15.75 12.04 -7.79
CA HIS A 390 15.34 11.40 -9.04
C HIS A 390 15.88 9.98 -9.22
N ASP A 391 17.02 9.64 -8.59
CA ASP A 391 17.62 8.31 -8.62
C ASP A 391 16.76 7.25 -7.90
N ALA A 392 15.88 7.62 -6.96
CA ALA A 392 14.95 6.68 -6.32
C ALA A 392 13.83 6.20 -7.26
N GLY A 393 13.60 6.88 -8.39
CA GLY A 393 12.47 6.57 -9.26
C GLY A 393 11.11 6.84 -8.60
N VAL A 394 10.09 6.06 -8.97
CA VAL A 394 8.70 6.27 -8.54
C VAL A 394 8.44 5.55 -7.22
N VAL A 395 8.45 6.29 -6.11
CA VAL A 395 8.22 5.73 -4.76
C VAL A 395 6.95 6.23 -4.08
N GLU A 396 6.20 7.12 -4.73
CA GLU A 396 4.94 7.68 -4.22
C GLU A 396 3.77 7.46 -5.18
N ALA A 397 2.57 7.33 -4.61
CA ALA A 397 1.34 7.21 -5.39
C ALA A 397 1.07 8.46 -6.24
N VAL A 398 1.39 9.66 -5.74
CA VAL A 398 1.23 10.91 -6.51
C VAL A 398 2.10 10.92 -7.76
N THR A 399 3.36 10.53 -7.65
CA THR A 399 4.32 10.46 -8.76
C THR A 399 3.90 9.39 -9.78
N GLN A 400 3.43 8.24 -9.30
CA GLN A 400 2.85 7.18 -10.15
C GLN A 400 1.60 7.69 -10.90
N SER A 401 0.75 8.47 -10.24
CA SER A 401 -0.45 9.08 -10.83
C SER A 401 -0.12 10.16 -11.85
N MET A 402 0.91 10.99 -11.60
CA MET A 402 1.43 11.96 -12.57
C MET A 402 1.94 11.24 -13.82
N LEU A 403 2.78 10.22 -13.69
CA LEU A 403 3.26 9.43 -14.82
C LEU A 403 2.09 8.87 -15.63
N ARG A 404 1.07 8.33 -14.97
CA ARG A 404 -0.13 7.82 -15.63
C ARG A 404 -0.88 8.91 -16.39
N TYR A 405 -1.11 10.07 -15.78
CA TYR A 405 -1.76 11.22 -16.42
C TYR A 405 -0.99 11.64 -17.67
N LEU A 406 0.31 11.89 -17.53
CA LEU A 406 1.20 12.31 -18.62
C LEU A 406 1.31 11.27 -19.74
N SER A 407 1.13 9.99 -19.43
CA SER A 407 1.19 8.91 -20.42
C SER A 407 -0.12 8.67 -21.17
N THR A 408 -1.27 9.09 -20.63
CA THR A 408 -2.59 8.67 -21.13
C THR A 408 -3.49 9.79 -21.62
N GLU A 409 -3.33 11.02 -21.12
CA GLU A 409 -4.15 12.15 -21.55
C GLU A 409 -3.74 12.66 -22.95
N PRO A 410 -4.56 13.43 -23.66
CA PRO A 410 -4.17 14.08 -24.92
C PRO A 410 -3.06 15.12 -24.72
N LEU A 411 -2.25 15.38 -25.76
CA LEU A 411 -1.13 16.34 -25.72
C LEU A 411 -1.52 17.71 -25.13
N GLU A 412 -2.64 18.27 -25.58
CA GLU A 412 -3.15 19.57 -25.11
C GLU A 412 -3.39 19.61 -23.59
N ALA A 413 -3.95 18.53 -23.03
CA ALA A 413 -4.19 18.42 -21.59
C ALA A 413 -2.87 18.26 -20.83
N ARG A 414 -1.91 17.49 -21.35
CA ARG A 414 -0.57 17.36 -20.76
C ARG A 414 0.16 18.69 -20.73
N ASP A 415 0.16 19.43 -21.84
CA ASP A 415 0.82 20.73 -21.93
C ASP A 415 0.17 21.77 -21.00
N SER A 416 -1.17 21.77 -20.91
CA SER A 416 -1.90 22.63 -19.98
C SER A 416 -1.58 22.29 -18.52
N PHE A 417 -1.50 21.00 -18.19
CA PHE A 417 -1.15 20.56 -16.84
C PHE A 417 0.29 20.95 -16.48
N ILE A 418 1.26 20.75 -17.38
CA ILE A 418 2.65 21.18 -17.17
C ILE A 418 2.72 22.69 -17.00
N ALA A 419 1.98 23.48 -17.79
CA ALA A 419 1.94 24.92 -17.61
C ALA A 419 1.41 25.32 -16.23
N ALA A 420 0.27 24.75 -15.82
CA ALA A 420 -0.30 25.02 -14.49
C ALA A 420 0.66 24.60 -13.36
N ALA A 421 1.35 23.47 -13.50
CA ALA A 421 2.30 22.99 -12.50
C ALA A 421 3.53 23.91 -12.36
N MET A 422 4.02 24.50 -13.46
CA MET A 422 5.11 25.48 -13.39
C MET A 422 4.63 26.82 -12.81
N GLU A 423 3.35 27.17 -12.94
CA GLU A 423 2.78 28.37 -12.31
C GLU A 423 2.61 28.23 -10.79
N VAL A 424 2.48 27.00 -10.27
CA VAL A 424 2.42 26.72 -8.82
C VAL A 424 3.73 27.05 -8.11
N ASP A 425 4.86 27.08 -8.85
CA ASP A 425 6.20 27.44 -8.34
C ASP A 425 6.61 26.64 -7.08
N SER A 426 6.40 25.31 -7.15
CA SER A 426 6.74 24.39 -6.07
C SER A 426 7.87 23.45 -6.51
N ILE A 427 8.99 23.48 -5.80
CA ILE A 427 10.12 22.56 -6.03
C ILE A 427 9.70 21.10 -5.82
N TYR A 428 8.84 20.83 -4.83
CA TYR A 428 8.34 19.49 -4.52
C TYR A 428 7.50 18.90 -5.66
N LEU A 429 6.58 19.70 -6.22
CA LEU A 429 5.80 19.31 -7.40
C LEU A 429 6.71 19.11 -8.61
N THR A 430 7.67 20.01 -8.81
CA THR A 430 8.59 19.97 -9.94
C THR A 430 9.51 18.73 -9.88
N ALA A 431 9.96 18.34 -8.70
CA ALA A 431 10.80 17.15 -8.50
C ALA A 431 10.04 15.86 -8.86
N ARG A 432 8.78 15.74 -8.42
CA ARG A 432 7.90 14.62 -8.79
C ARG A 432 7.61 14.58 -10.29
N LEU A 433 7.45 15.74 -10.93
CA LEU A 433 7.31 15.84 -12.38
C LEU A 433 8.57 15.41 -13.12
N ASP A 434 9.76 15.76 -12.63
CA ASP A 434 11.03 15.31 -13.21
C ASP A 434 11.07 13.78 -13.22
N ILE A 435 10.80 13.12 -12.09
CA ILE A 435 10.74 11.65 -11.98
C ILE A 435 9.72 11.05 -12.98
N ALA A 436 8.49 11.57 -12.98
CA ALA A 436 7.43 11.07 -13.84
C ALA A 436 7.77 11.23 -15.34
N LEU A 437 8.36 12.37 -15.72
CA LEU A 437 8.78 12.62 -17.10
C LEU A 437 10.00 11.78 -17.50
N GLN A 438 10.97 11.57 -16.59
CA GLN A 438 12.09 10.66 -16.82
C GLN A 438 11.58 9.25 -17.19
N MET A 439 10.58 8.75 -16.48
CA MET A 439 9.92 7.49 -16.83
C MET A 439 9.23 7.56 -18.19
N ALA A 440 8.48 8.63 -18.48
CA ALA A 440 7.80 8.81 -19.76
C ALA A 440 8.77 8.88 -20.96
N THR A 441 9.99 9.39 -20.79
CA THR A 441 11.02 9.42 -21.86
C THR A 441 11.41 8.02 -22.33
N ARG A 442 11.26 7.00 -21.48
CA ARG A 442 11.57 5.59 -21.79
C ARG A 442 10.41 4.85 -22.44
N SER A 443 9.31 5.54 -22.74
CA SER A 443 8.16 4.95 -23.43
C SER A 443 8.54 4.43 -24.82
N THR A 444 7.88 3.34 -25.24
CA THR A 444 7.96 2.84 -26.62
C THR A 444 7.11 3.65 -27.61
N ASP A 445 6.25 4.53 -27.11
CA ASP A 445 5.54 5.54 -27.89
C ASP A 445 6.50 6.71 -28.18
N ALA A 446 6.93 6.82 -29.44
CA ALA A 446 7.90 7.81 -29.89
C ALA A 446 7.42 9.26 -29.75
N GLU A 447 6.11 9.52 -29.88
CA GLU A 447 5.55 10.85 -29.72
C GLU A 447 5.58 11.24 -28.24
N LEU A 448 5.13 10.35 -27.35
CA LEU A 448 5.19 10.56 -25.90
C LEU A 448 6.64 10.74 -25.43
N SER A 449 7.56 9.88 -25.86
CA SER A 449 8.97 9.94 -25.47
C SER A 449 9.62 11.26 -25.91
N THR A 450 9.43 11.67 -27.17
CA THR A 450 9.97 12.94 -27.69
C THR A 450 9.42 14.15 -26.95
N TRP A 451 8.10 14.17 -26.72
CA TRP A 451 7.45 15.24 -25.97
C TRP A 451 7.98 15.30 -24.52
N ALA A 452 8.05 14.16 -23.83
CA ALA A 452 8.51 14.09 -22.46
C ALA A 452 9.96 14.57 -22.33
N THR A 453 10.85 14.18 -23.25
CA THR A 453 12.23 14.68 -23.32
C THR A 453 12.27 16.19 -23.51
N ALA A 454 11.45 16.74 -24.43
CA ALA A 454 11.42 18.17 -24.69
C ALA A 454 10.92 18.97 -23.47
N VAL A 455 9.87 18.51 -22.79
CA VAL A 455 9.34 19.16 -21.58
C VAL A 455 10.34 19.07 -20.43
N LEU A 456 10.94 17.90 -20.22
CA LEU A 456 11.92 17.67 -19.15
C LEU A 456 13.12 18.61 -19.27
N VAL A 457 13.70 18.72 -20.48
CA VAL A 457 14.90 19.52 -20.73
C VAL A 457 14.62 21.02 -20.76
N ASN A 458 13.51 21.44 -21.37
CA ASN A 458 13.26 22.86 -21.63
C ASN A 458 12.41 23.57 -20.57
N ARG A 459 11.70 22.83 -19.70
CA ARG A 459 10.77 23.42 -18.72
C ARG A 459 11.06 22.94 -17.29
N VAL A 460 11.03 21.63 -17.04
CA VAL A 460 11.04 21.09 -15.67
C VAL A 460 12.42 21.16 -15.02
N ARG A 461 13.49 20.65 -15.67
CA ARG A 461 14.85 20.71 -15.10
C ARG A 461 15.39 22.14 -14.92
N PRO A 462 15.16 23.08 -15.87
CA PRO A 462 15.50 24.47 -15.64
C PRO A 462 14.82 25.08 -14.41
N ALA A 463 13.57 24.72 -14.13
CA ALA A 463 12.87 25.17 -12.93
C ALA A 463 13.50 24.60 -11.65
N LEU A 464 13.87 23.32 -11.63
CA LEU A 464 14.58 22.72 -10.47
C LEU A 464 15.91 23.40 -10.16
N MET A 465 16.72 23.68 -11.18
CA MET A 465 18.02 24.34 -11.00
C MET A 465 17.90 25.82 -10.62
N GLY A 466 16.74 26.45 -10.86
CA GLY A 466 16.48 27.82 -10.46
C GLY A 466 16.00 27.97 -9.01
N CYS A 467 15.63 26.87 -8.36
CA CYS A 467 15.13 26.81 -6.98
C CYS A 467 16.17 26.30 -5.96
N THR A 468 17.38 25.94 -6.42
CA THR A 468 18.56 25.61 -5.59
C THR A 468 19.54 26.77 -5.60
#